data_AF-A0A535X7I4-F1
#
_entry.id   AF-A0A535X7I4-F1
#
_cell.length_a   1.000
_cell.length_b   1.000
_cell.length_c   1.000
_cell.angle_alpha   90.00
_cell.angle_beta   90.00
_cell.angle_gamma   90.00
#
_symmetry.space_group_name_H-M   'P 1'
#
loop_
_entity.id
_entity.type
_entity.pdbx_description
1 polymer ?
#
loop_
_entity_poly.entity_id
_entity_poly.type
_entity_poly.pdbx_seq_one_letter_code
_entity_poly.pdbx_strand_id
1 'polypeptide(L)'
;MYLAGGGQPNYRTLARFRRDNAAAFVAVFQETVILALRLGLVRLGHEALDGTKLRANTSKHKAMSYRWMQQREAQLKAEIAQLVEQAEAQDDAEDQEYGVDSDGYSVSEELARREARLAKIRALRERLEAEQRAEQGLGRGPSAAHR
;
A
#
# COMPACT_ATOMS: atom_id res chain seq x y z
N MET A 1 14.43 -3.97 0.64
CA MET A 1 14.69 -2.58 1.13
C MET A 1 15.86 -2.63 2.13
N TYR A 2 16.91 -1.81 1.99
CA TYR A 2 18.10 -1.89 2.88
C TYR A 2 17.76 -1.64 4.35
N LEU A 3 16.84 -0.71 4.61
CA LEU A 3 16.35 -0.37 5.95
C LEU A 3 15.62 -1.52 6.66
N ALA A 4 15.08 -2.48 5.92
CA ALA A 4 14.37 -3.65 6.47
C ALA A 4 15.24 -4.92 6.48
N GLY A 5 16.57 -4.79 6.39
CA GLY A 5 17.48 -5.95 6.36
C GLY A 5 17.29 -6.86 5.14
N GLY A 6 16.86 -6.30 4.00
CA GLY A 6 16.51 -7.07 2.81
C GLY A 6 15.04 -7.52 2.76
N GLY A 7 14.28 -7.33 3.85
CA GLY A 7 12.84 -7.57 3.87
C GLY A 7 12.05 -6.67 2.92
N GLN A 8 10.82 -7.12 2.64
CA GLN A 8 9.77 -6.38 1.93
C GLN A 8 8.53 -6.33 2.84
N PRO A 9 8.58 -5.55 3.94
CA PRO A 9 7.42 -5.41 4.81
C PRO A 9 6.25 -4.84 4.01
N ASN A 10 5.10 -5.49 4.09
CA ASN A 10 3.86 -4.92 3.57
C ASN A 10 3.33 -3.84 4.51
N TYR A 11 2.30 -3.12 4.08
CA TYR A 11 1.73 -2.02 4.86
C TYR A 11 1.28 -2.48 6.27
N ARG A 12 0.69 -3.68 6.39
CA ARG A 12 0.30 -4.31 7.67
C ARG A 12 1.45 -4.52 8.64
N THR A 13 2.60 -4.96 8.11
CA THR A 13 3.80 -5.13 8.93
C THR A 13 4.25 -3.79 9.50
N LEU A 14 4.17 -2.72 8.71
CA LEU A 14 4.50 -1.37 9.16
C LEU A 14 3.46 -0.82 10.14
N ALA A 15 2.17 -1.06 9.91
CA ALA A 15 1.06 -0.66 10.78
C ALA A 15 1.17 -1.33 12.16
N ARG A 16 1.39 -2.66 12.20
CA ARG A 16 1.65 -3.38 13.45
C ARG A 16 2.89 -2.87 14.16
N PHE A 17 4.00 -2.70 13.43
CA PHE A 17 5.22 -2.17 14.04
C PHE A 17 4.98 -0.80 14.69
N ARG A 18 4.25 0.09 14.01
CA ARG A 18 3.87 1.41 14.55
C ARG A 18 3.01 1.28 15.80
N ARG A 19 1.99 0.42 15.79
CA ARG A 19 1.08 0.17 16.92
C ARG A 19 1.83 -0.40 18.13
N ASP A 20 2.62 -1.44 17.91
CA ASP A 20 3.38 -2.14 18.95
C ASP A 20 4.47 -1.25 19.58
N ASN A 21 4.95 -0.25 18.84
CA ASN A 21 6.01 0.66 19.26
C ASN A 21 5.57 2.12 19.32
N ALA A 22 4.27 2.40 19.51
CA ALA A 22 3.69 3.73 19.31
C ALA A 22 4.44 4.84 20.06
N ALA A 23 4.76 4.62 21.33
CA ALA A 23 5.50 5.59 22.14
C ALA A 23 6.90 5.90 21.58
N ALA A 24 7.67 4.86 21.23
CA ALA A 24 9.02 5.01 20.67
C ALA A 24 8.98 5.61 19.26
N PHE A 25 8.02 5.18 18.45
CA PHE A 25 7.78 5.71 17.11
C PHE A 25 7.50 7.22 17.16
N VAL A 26 6.55 7.65 17.99
CA VAL A 26 6.20 9.07 18.16
C VAL A 26 7.42 9.88 18.62
N ALA A 27 8.17 9.39 19.60
CA ALA A 27 9.35 10.09 20.11
C ALA A 27 10.42 10.29 19.02
N VAL A 28 10.81 9.22 18.33
CA VAL A 28 11.84 9.28 17.27
C VAL A 28 11.35 10.13 16.08
N PHE A 29 10.08 10.01 15.71
CA PHE A 29 9.52 10.77 14.60
C PHE A 29 9.49 12.26 14.91
N GLN A 30 9.08 12.64 16.13
CA GLN A 30 9.14 14.03 16.61
C GLN A 30 10.57 14.58 16.55
N GLU A 31 11.56 13.85 17.07
CA GLU A 31 12.96 14.28 17.04
C GLU A 31 13.46 14.47 15.61
N THR A 32 13.11 13.54 14.70
CA THR A 32 13.52 13.59 13.30
C THR A 32 12.93 14.81 12.59
N VAL A 33 11.64 15.10 12.78
CA VAL A 33 10.97 16.27 12.19
C VAL A 33 11.51 17.58 12.75
N ILE A 34 11.74 17.65 14.07
CA ILE A 34 12.33 18.82 14.72
C ILE A 34 13.75 19.06 14.23
N LEU A 35 14.56 18.00 14.09
CA LEU A 35 15.90 18.08 13.54
C LEU A 35 15.88 18.58 12.09
N ALA A 36 14.99 18.05 11.26
CA ALA A 36 14.85 18.46 9.87
C ALA A 36 14.44 19.94 9.73
N LEU A 37 13.56 20.42 10.63
CA LEU A 37 13.19 21.83 10.73
C LEU A 37 14.40 22.71 11.10
N ARG A 38 15.17 22.31 12.12
CA ARG A 38 16.35 23.05 12.59
C ARG A 38 17.46 23.08 11.54
N LEU A 39 17.61 22.03 10.74
CA LEU A 39 18.53 21.96 9.62
C LEU A 39 18.03 22.73 8.37
N GLY A 40 16.81 23.27 8.40
CA GLY A 40 16.21 23.98 7.26
C GLY A 40 15.87 23.07 6.08
N LEU A 41 15.84 21.75 6.28
CA LEU A 41 15.52 20.75 5.26
C LEU A 41 14.02 20.72 4.95
N VAL A 42 13.21 21.24 5.86
CA VAL A 42 11.76 21.25 5.72
C VAL A 42 11.26 22.68 5.85
N ARG A 43 10.63 23.20 4.80
CA ARG A 43 9.74 24.36 4.89
C ARG A 43 8.32 23.83 5.02
N LEU A 44 7.82 23.74 6.24
CA LEU A 44 6.42 23.39 6.45
C LEU A 44 5.54 24.61 6.15
N GLY A 45 5.21 24.76 4.88
CA GLY A 45 4.11 25.59 4.40
C GLY A 45 3.26 24.72 3.49
N HIS A 46 2.21 24.11 4.05
CA HIS A 46 1.03 23.45 3.48
C HIS A 46 1.14 22.51 2.24
N GLU A 47 2.29 22.38 1.59
CA GLU A 47 2.46 21.64 0.34
C GLU A 47 3.75 20.82 0.42
N ALA A 48 3.77 19.81 1.28
CA ALA A 48 4.79 18.76 1.24
C ALA A 48 4.15 17.42 0.87
N LEU A 49 3.27 17.46 -0.14
CA LEU A 49 2.88 16.32 -0.94
C LEU A 49 3.27 16.65 -2.38
N ASP A 50 4.36 16.01 -2.80
CA ASP A 50 4.87 15.83 -4.16
C ASP A 50 5.41 17.04 -4.94
N GLY A 51 6.73 17.03 -5.17
CA GLY A 51 7.42 17.71 -6.26
C GLY A 51 7.52 19.24 -6.23
N THR A 52 8.43 19.86 -5.45
CA THR A 52 8.83 21.26 -5.78
C THR A 52 10.24 21.67 -5.32
N LYS A 53 11.02 22.18 -6.29
CA LYS A 53 12.37 22.75 -6.11
C LYS A 53 12.30 24.05 -5.29
N LEU A 54 13.12 24.16 -4.25
CA LEU A 54 12.94 25.19 -3.23
C LEU A 54 14.22 26.04 -3.06
N ARG A 55 14.23 27.26 -3.62
CA ARG A 55 15.28 28.27 -3.41
C ARG A 55 15.35 28.69 -1.94
N ALA A 56 16.53 28.65 -1.33
CA ALA A 56 16.77 29.01 0.05
C ALA A 56 16.43 30.49 0.30
N ASN A 57 15.56 30.76 1.28
CA ASN A 57 15.36 32.11 1.81
C ASN A 57 15.85 32.15 3.26
N THR A 58 17.02 32.74 3.46
CA THR A 58 17.64 32.98 4.76
C THR A 58 17.38 34.42 5.16
N SER A 59 16.44 34.68 6.09
CA SER A 59 16.21 36.02 6.64
C SER A 59 16.51 36.11 8.14
N LYS A 60 16.99 37.29 8.52
CA LYS A 60 17.71 37.69 9.73
C LYS A 60 16.76 37.90 10.93
N HIS A 61 16.36 36.84 11.64
CA HIS A 61 15.57 36.97 12.86
C HIS A 61 16.00 35.98 13.96
N LYS A 62 17.25 36.09 14.42
CA LYS A 62 17.88 35.12 15.34
C LYS A 62 17.32 35.11 16.77
N ALA A 63 16.60 36.16 17.20
CA ALA A 63 15.95 36.25 18.53
C ALA A 63 14.44 35.95 18.48
N MET A 64 13.78 36.32 17.38
CA MET A 64 12.43 35.83 17.07
C MET A 64 12.42 34.32 16.78
N SER A 65 13.55 33.74 16.34
CA SER A 65 13.65 32.32 16.03
C SER A 65 13.49 31.41 17.24
N TYR A 66 13.93 31.75 18.46
CA TYR A 66 13.87 30.78 19.57
C TYR A 66 12.44 30.56 20.09
N ARG A 67 11.71 31.65 20.41
CA ARG A 67 10.30 31.57 20.80
C ARG A 67 9.44 31.00 19.66
N TRP A 68 9.69 31.42 18.43
CA TRP A 68 9.00 30.89 17.25
C TRP A 68 9.30 29.40 17.05
N MET A 69 10.56 28.97 17.23
CA MET A 69 10.95 27.55 17.17
C MET A 69 10.25 26.76 18.27
N GLN A 70 10.18 27.25 19.51
CA GLN A 70 9.45 26.55 20.58
C GLN A 70 7.96 26.40 20.28
N GLN A 71 7.31 27.47 19.79
CA GLN A 71 5.91 27.42 19.38
C GLN A 71 5.71 26.46 18.21
N ARG A 72 6.63 26.47 17.23
CA ARG A 72 6.58 25.58 16.07
C ARG A 72 6.84 24.13 16.45
N GLU A 73 7.76 23.85 17.37
CA GLU A 73 8.01 22.52 17.93
C GLU A 73 6.77 21.99 18.66
N ALA A 74 6.12 22.82 19.48
CA ALA A 74 4.88 22.44 20.16
C ALA A 74 3.75 22.13 19.16
N GLN A 75 3.60 22.96 18.12
CA GLN A 75 2.63 22.72 17.06
C GLN A 75 2.92 21.42 16.31
N LEU A 76 4.17 21.17 15.94
CA LEU A 76 4.57 19.95 15.23
C LEU A 76 4.31 18.70 16.07
N LYS A 77 4.54 18.76 17.39
CA LYS A 77 4.21 17.64 18.28
C LYS A 77 2.72 17.33 18.27
N ALA A 78 1.87 18.36 18.27
CA ALA A 78 0.41 18.19 18.19
C ALA A 78 -0.02 17.64 16.82
N GLU A 79 0.52 18.17 15.72
CA GLU A 79 0.25 17.69 14.36
C GLU A 79 0.66 16.22 14.21
N ILE A 80 1.83 15.83 14.74
CA ILE A 80 2.30 14.45 14.73
C ILE A 80 1.37 13.53 15.53
N ALA A 81 0.93 13.97 16.72
CA ALA A 81 0.00 13.19 17.52
C ALA A 81 -1.32 12.95 16.77
N GLN A 82 -1.87 13.99 16.13
CA GLN A 82 -3.08 13.88 15.30
C GLN A 82 -2.90 12.92 14.12
N LEU A 83 -1.75 12.97 13.43
CA LEU A 83 -1.47 12.07 12.31
C LEU A 83 -1.38 10.61 12.75
N VAL A 84 -0.78 10.35 13.93
CA VAL A 84 -0.68 8.99 14.47
C VAL A 84 -2.05 8.46 14.87
N GLU A 85 -2.89 9.29 15.50
CA GLU A 85 -4.27 8.96 15.83
C GLU A 85 -5.11 8.67 14.59
N GLN A 86 -5.02 9.53 13.56
CA GLN A 86 -5.70 9.31 12.28
C GLN A 86 -5.28 8.00 11.61
N ALA A 87 -3.99 7.67 11.65
CA ALA A 87 -3.50 6.42 11.11
C ALA A 87 -4.02 5.21 11.90
N GLU A 88 -4.14 5.28 13.24
CA GLU A 88 -4.76 4.20 14.03
C GLU A 88 -6.25 4.04 13.69
N ALA A 89 -7.00 5.14 13.61
CA ALA A 89 -8.41 5.11 13.25
C ALA A 89 -8.64 4.53 11.85
N GLN A 90 -7.77 4.87 10.89
CA GLN A 90 -7.83 4.32 9.53
C GLN A 90 -7.53 2.82 9.54
N ASP A 91 -6.47 2.38 10.22
CA ASP A 91 -6.13 0.95 10.32
C ASP A 91 -7.28 0.16 10.94
N ASP A 92 -7.92 0.68 11.99
CA ASP A 92 -9.06 0.02 12.65
C ASP A 92 -10.32 0.00 11.78
N ALA A 93 -10.55 1.03 10.97
CA ALA A 93 -11.66 1.06 10.00
C ALA A 93 -11.44 0.04 8.87
N GLU A 94 -10.22 -0.05 8.35
CA GLU A 94 -9.85 -1.04 7.32
C GLU A 94 -9.95 -2.47 7.86
N ASP A 95 -9.52 -2.72 9.09
CA ASP A 95 -9.66 -4.02 9.77
C ASP A 95 -11.14 -4.40 9.95
N GLN A 96 -12.03 -3.42 10.19
CA GLN A 96 -13.48 -3.65 10.27
C GLN A 96 -14.13 -3.92 8.91
N GLU A 97 -13.70 -3.20 7.87
CA GLU A 97 -14.30 -3.29 6.53
C GLU A 97 -13.84 -4.55 5.78
N TYR A 98 -12.53 -4.84 5.81
CA TYR A 98 -11.94 -5.91 5.02
C TYR A 98 -11.60 -7.15 5.85
N GLY A 99 -11.47 -6.98 7.17
CA GLY A 99 -11.04 -8.02 8.09
C GLY A 99 -9.56 -7.91 8.42
N VAL A 100 -9.20 -8.34 9.63
CA VAL A 100 -7.86 -8.23 10.21
C VAL A 100 -6.75 -8.84 9.35
N ASP A 101 -7.06 -9.72 8.39
CA ASP A 101 -6.12 -10.39 7.48
C ASP A 101 -6.26 -10.03 5.98
N SER A 102 -7.18 -9.13 5.61
CA SER A 102 -7.43 -8.72 4.22
C SER A 102 -7.21 -7.22 4.00
N ASP A 103 -6.65 -6.87 2.86
CA ASP A 103 -6.42 -5.48 2.45
C ASP A 103 -7.50 -4.93 1.51
N GLY A 104 -8.60 -5.67 1.36
CA GLY A 104 -9.69 -5.32 0.44
C GLY A 104 -9.36 -5.54 -1.04
N TYR A 105 -8.11 -5.86 -1.39
CA TYR A 105 -7.64 -6.12 -2.75
C TYR A 105 -7.48 -7.61 -3.05
N SER A 106 -8.18 -8.49 -2.33
CA SER A 106 -8.10 -9.95 -2.50
C SER A 106 -8.30 -10.36 -3.97
N VAL A 107 -7.19 -10.64 -4.64
CA VAL A 107 -7.12 -11.05 -6.05
C VAL A 107 -7.69 -12.46 -6.25
N SER A 108 -7.83 -13.22 -5.16
CA SER A 108 -8.18 -14.65 -5.20
C SER A 108 -9.60 -14.93 -5.68
N GLU A 109 -10.60 -14.15 -5.25
CA GLU A 109 -11.97 -14.28 -5.78
C GLU A 109 -12.05 -13.88 -7.26
N GLU A 110 -11.34 -12.82 -7.65
CA GLU A 110 -11.31 -12.37 -9.04
C GLU A 110 -10.62 -13.40 -9.96
N LEU A 111 -9.52 -13.98 -9.51
CA LEU A 111 -8.82 -15.07 -10.21
C LEU A 111 -9.67 -16.33 -10.28
N ALA A 112 -10.29 -16.76 -9.19
CA ALA A 112 -11.19 -17.91 -9.19
C ALA A 112 -12.34 -17.73 -10.19
N ARG A 113 -12.90 -16.50 -10.27
CA ARG A 113 -13.93 -16.16 -11.24
C ARG A 113 -13.43 -16.18 -12.69
N ARG A 114 -12.19 -15.74 -12.93
CA ARG A 114 -11.54 -15.80 -14.25
C ARG A 114 -11.27 -17.25 -14.67
N GLU A 115 -10.73 -18.08 -13.78
CA GLU A 115 -10.45 -19.50 -14.03
C GLU A 115 -11.72 -20.29 -14.32
N ALA A 116 -12.78 -20.12 -13.51
CA ALA A 116 -14.08 -20.76 -13.74
C ALA A 116 -14.70 -20.36 -15.08
N ARG A 117 -14.62 -19.08 -15.46
CA ARG A 117 -15.09 -18.58 -16.76
C ARG A 117 -14.30 -19.21 -17.91
N LEU A 118 -12.99 -19.33 -17.76
CA LEU A 118 -12.10 -19.90 -18.78
C LEU A 118 -12.36 -21.40 -18.96
N ALA A 119 -12.60 -22.14 -17.88
CA ALA A 119 -13.00 -23.55 -17.92
C ALA A 119 -14.34 -23.74 -18.66
N LYS A 120 -15.34 -22.87 -18.38
CA LYS A 120 -16.63 -22.91 -19.07
C LYS A 120 -16.50 -22.65 -20.58
N ILE A 121 -15.66 -21.69 -20.98
CA ILE A 121 -15.38 -21.39 -22.40
C ILE A 121 -14.72 -22.58 -23.09
N ARG A 122 -13.75 -23.25 -22.44
CA ARG A 122 -13.10 -24.45 -23.00
C ARG A 122 -14.10 -25.59 -23.20
N ALA A 123 -14.92 -25.87 -22.20
CA ALA A 123 -15.94 -26.92 -22.28
C ALA A 123 -16.98 -26.65 -23.39
N LEU A 124 -17.37 -25.38 -23.58
CA LEU A 124 -18.26 -24.98 -24.68
C LEU A 124 -17.58 -25.14 -26.04
N ARG A 125 -16.30 -24.76 -26.18
CA ARG A 125 -15.53 -24.97 -27.41
C ARG A 125 -15.42 -26.44 -27.77
N GLU A 126 -15.09 -27.30 -26.82
CA GLU A 126 -14.97 -28.74 -27.06
C GLU A 126 -16.28 -29.37 -27.52
N ARG A 127 -17.41 -28.95 -26.93
CA ARG A 127 -18.75 -29.39 -27.37
C ARG A 127 -19.05 -28.96 -28.80
N LEU A 128 -18.83 -27.69 -29.12
CA LEU A 128 -19.06 -27.16 -30.47
C LEU A 128 -18.16 -27.84 -31.52
N GLU A 129 -16.90 -28.12 -31.17
CA GLU A 129 -15.98 -28.88 -32.05
C GLU A 129 -16.39 -30.34 -32.21
N ALA A 130 -16.95 -30.97 -31.18
CA ALA A 130 -17.46 -32.34 -31.25
C ALA A 130 -18.75 -32.41 -32.10
N GLU A 131 -19.65 -31.44 -31.95
CA GLU A 131 -20.85 -31.29 -32.77
C GLU A 131 -20.49 -31.04 -34.24
N GLN A 132 -19.56 -30.12 -34.52
CA GLN A 132 -19.06 -29.89 -35.89
C GLN A 132 -18.38 -31.13 -36.49
N ARG A 133 -17.60 -31.89 -35.71
CA ARG A 133 -16.98 -33.13 -36.19
C ARG A 133 -18.02 -34.22 -36.49
N ALA A 134 -19.10 -34.27 -35.70
CA ALA A 134 -20.21 -35.18 -35.93
C ALA A 134 -21.02 -34.79 -37.18
N GLU A 135 -21.30 -33.49 -37.37
CA GLU A 135 -21.96 -32.95 -38.56
C GLU A 135 -21.13 -33.10 -39.84
N GLN A 136 -19.80 -33.00 -39.75
CA GLN A 136 -18.88 -33.21 -40.87
C GLN A 136 -18.59 -34.69 -41.19
N GLY A 137 -19.21 -35.64 -40.46
CA GLY A 137 -19.15 -37.06 -40.80
C GLY A 137 -17.79 -37.73 -40.62
N LEU A 138 -16.87 -37.17 -39.83
CA LEU A 138 -15.55 -37.77 -39.56
C LEU A 138 -15.65 -38.83 -38.43
N GLY A 139 -16.34 -39.93 -38.73
CA GLY A 139 -16.43 -41.09 -37.86
C GLY A 139 -15.14 -41.91 -37.84
N ARG A 140 -14.57 -42.08 -36.64
CA ARG A 140 -13.64 -43.15 -36.19
C ARG A 140 -12.80 -43.81 -37.29
N GLY A 141 -11.56 -43.35 -37.47
CA GLY A 141 -10.54 -44.07 -38.23
C GLY A 141 -10.37 -45.51 -37.72
N PRO A 142 -10.06 -46.48 -38.60
CA PRO A 142 -10.25 -47.89 -38.31
C PRO A 142 -9.33 -48.38 -37.18
N SER A 143 -9.92 -49.21 -36.32
CA SER A 143 -9.25 -50.02 -35.31
C SER A 143 -8.25 -50.97 -35.99
N ALA A 144 -6.95 -50.75 -35.76
CA ALA A 144 -5.93 -51.73 -36.11
C ALA A 144 -6.01 -52.91 -35.14
N ALA A 145 -6.68 -53.99 -35.57
CA ALA A 145 -6.62 -55.30 -34.94
C ALA A 145 -6.67 -56.40 -36.01
N HIS A 146 -5.67 -57.30 -35.96
CA HIS A 146 -5.45 -58.53 -36.75
C HIS A 146 -5.00 -58.30 -38.21
N ARG A 147 -3.89 -58.85 -38.71
CA ARG A 147 -3.07 -60.03 -38.37
C ARG A 147 -1.59 -59.75 -38.53
#